data_AF-A0A972YB73-F1
#
_entry.id   AF-A0A972YB73-F1
#
_cell.length_a   1.000
_cell.length_b   1.000
_cell.length_c   1.000
_cell.angle_alpha   90.00
_cell.angle_beta   90.00
_cell.angle_gamma   90.00
#
_symmetry.space_group_name_H-M   'P 1'
#
loop_
_entity.id
_entity.type
_entity.pdbx_description
1 polymer ?
#
loop_
_entity_poly.entity_id
_entity_poly.type
_entity_poly.pdbx_seq_one_letter_code
_entity_poly.pdbx_strand_id
1 'polypeptide(L)'
;MRALWHLPQTGAPIWRREALLDVGGFTIDQPCCQEHELYLRLLIAGKRFRYADAGGAVYRRFETGTLSTKNPAKVRLERRKIENRLQEHLASINELTPYRQWAIDQARFDMARSAWSVDPKEALAIHEEIVSKPFYPQGAAAPRGYRFAYRLGGFRFAERLAALRRKNSAPTESDA
;
A
#
# COMPACT_ATOMS: atom_id res chain seq x y z
N MET A 1 3.46 12.37 10.24
CA MET A 1 3.43 10.89 10.01
C MET A 1 3.89 10.62 8.57
N ARG A 2 4.62 9.53 8.32
CA ARG A 2 4.98 9.12 6.94
C ARG A 2 3.75 8.45 6.31
N ALA A 3 3.32 8.88 5.13
CA ALA A 3 2.17 8.31 4.41
C ALA A 3 2.55 6.98 3.72
N LEU A 4 3.15 6.06 4.48
CA LEU A 4 3.60 4.76 4.00
C LEU A 4 2.56 3.71 4.39
N TRP A 5 2.03 2.96 3.44
CA TRP A 5 0.96 1.98 3.70
C TRP A 5 1.31 0.91 4.76
N HIS A 6 2.59 0.55 4.90
CA HIS A 6 3.04 -0.44 5.89
C HIS A 6 3.08 0.10 7.33
N LEU A 7 2.75 1.38 7.55
CA LEU A 7 2.63 1.99 8.86
C LEU A 7 1.32 2.80 8.99
N PRO A 8 0.68 2.78 10.17
CA PRO A 8 0.99 2.01 11.37
C PRO A 8 0.82 0.49 11.16
N GLN A 9 1.51 -0.31 11.97
CA GLN A 9 1.36 -1.77 11.96
C GLN A 9 0.04 -2.16 12.65
N THR A 10 -0.69 -3.10 12.06
CA THR A 10 -2.07 -3.44 12.46
C THR A 10 -2.15 -4.48 13.59
N GLY A 11 -1.03 -4.95 14.11
CA GLY A 11 -1.00 -6.16 14.91
C GLY A 11 -1.23 -5.97 16.41
N ALA A 12 -0.86 -4.84 16.98
CA ALA A 12 -1.15 -4.58 18.38
C ALA A 12 -1.25 -3.08 18.67
N PRO A 13 -2.10 -2.33 17.94
CA PRO A 13 -2.32 -0.94 18.31
C PRO A 13 -3.04 -0.87 19.67
N ILE A 14 -2.47 -0.10 20.60
CA ILE A 14 -3.12 0.21 21.88
C ILE A 14 -3.80 1.57 21.74
N TRP A 15 -5.06 1.63 22.15
CA TRP A 15 -5.91 2.80 21.97
C TRP A 15 -6.30 3.42 23.30
N ARG A 16 -6.34 4.76 23.34
CA ARG A 16 -7.15 5.45 24.33
C ARG A 16 -8.61 5.27 23.95
N ARG A 17 -9.46 4.91 24.91
CA ARG A 17 -10.89 4.71 24.69
C ARG A 17 -11.53 5.94 24.06
N GLU A 18 -11.20 7.11 24.59
CA GLU A 18 -11.73 8.41 24.14
C GLU A 18 -11.38 8.66 22.68
N ALA A 19 -10.16 8.31 22.25
CA ALA A 19 -9.74 8.50 20.86
C ALA A 19 -10.58 7.68 19.88
N LEU A 20 -11.01 6.47 20.26
CA LEU A 20 -11.89 5.64 19.42
C LEU A 20 -13.32 6.18 19.42
N LEU A 21 -13.84 6.59 20.57
CA LEU A 21 -15.19 7.14 20.68
C LEU A 21 -15.34 8.42 19.86
N ASP A 22 -14.35 9.30 19.89
CA ASP A 22 -14.36 10.57 19.15
C ASP A 22 -14.49 10.38 17.63
N VAL A 23 -14.06 9.22 17.09
CA VAL A 23 -14.15 8.91 15.66
C VAL A 23 -15.25 7.89 15.34
N GLY A 24 -16.02 7.42 16.33
CA GLY A 24 -17.08 6.44 16.15
C GLY A 24 -16.62 4.98 16.06
N GLY A 25 -15.40 4.65 16.49
CA GLY A 25 -14.88 3.28 16.50
C GLY A 25 -14.64 2.69 15.10
N PHE A 26 -14.74 1.37 14.96
CA PHE A 26 -14.58 0.69 13.67
C PHE A 26 -15.86 0.78 12.83
N THR A 27 -15.68 1.08 11.54
CA THR A 27 -16.75 1.14 10.55
C THR A 27 -17.22 -0.27 10.19
N ILE A 28 -18.48 -0.59 10.45
CA ILE A 28 -19.02 -1.96 10.32
C ILE A 28 -19.04 -2.43 8.85
N ASP A 29 -19.31 -1.50 7.93
CA ASP A 29 -19.42 -1.76 6.50
C ASP A 29 -18.08 -1.68 5.75
N GLN A 30 -16.96 -1.40 6.43
CA GLN A 30 -15.63 -1.43 5.82
C GLN A 30 -15.19 -2.90 5.61
N PRO A 31 -15.11 -3.39 4.37
CA PRO A 31 -15.00 -4.83 4.11
C PRO A 31 -13.58 -5.39 4.27
N CYS A 32 -12.56 -4.54 4.18
CA CYS A 32 -11.15 -4.83 4.41
C CYS A 32 -10.38 -3.52 4.64
N CYS A 33 -9.12 -3.60 5.06
CA CYS A 33 -8.32 -2.42 5.43
C CYS A 33 -8.93 -1.61 6.59
N GLN A 34 -9.60 -2.30 7.52
CA GLN A 34 -10.37 -1.70 8.61
C GLN A 34 -9.49 -0.84 9.52
N GLU A 35 -8.29 -1.32 9.84
CA GLU A 35 -7.33 -0.58 10.65
C GLU A 35 -6.84 0.67 9.92
N HIS A 36 -6.49 0.58 8.64
CA HIS A 36 -6.04 1.73 7.85
C HIS A 36 -7.12 2.80 7.69
N GLU A 37 -8.38 2.38 7.53
CA GLU A 37 -9.53 3.28 7.50
C GLU A 37 -9.68 4.02 8.84
N LEU A 38 -9.62 3.29 9.96
CA LEU A 38 -9.65 3.85 11.31
C LEU A 38 -8.47 4.80 11.56
N TYR A 39 -7.25 4.43 11.13
CA TYR A 39 -6.06 5.26 11.25
C TYR A 39 -6.24 6.60 10.53
N LEU A 40 -6.80 6.58 9.33
CA LEU A 40 -7.09 7.79 8.58
C LEU A 40 -8.05 8.70 9.35
N ARG A 41 -9.18 8.17 9.87
CA ARG A 41 -10.14 8.96 10.66
C ARG A 41 -9.51 9.53 11.91
N LEU A 42 -8.71 8.76 12.64
CA LEU A 42 -7.96 9.23 13.81
C LEU A 42 -6.99 10.36 13.44
N LEU A 43 -6.28 10.26 12.31
CA LEU A 43 -5.40 11.32 11.83
C LEU A 43 -6.16 12.59 11.47
N ILE A 44 -7.27 12.47 10.75
CA ILE A 44 -8.14 13.60 10.39
C ILE A 44 -8.67 14.28 11.65
N ALA A 45 -9.01 13.51 12.69
CA ALA A 45 -9.43 14.02 14.00
C ALA A 45 -8.28 14.56 14.87
N GLY A 46 -7.07 14.74 14.30
CA GLY A 46 -5.91 15.31 14.98
C GLY A 46 -5.31 14.41 16.06
N LYS A 47 -5.63 13.12 16.08
CA LYS A 47 -5.06 12.19 17.06
C LYS A 47 -3.60 11.90 16.73
N ARG A 48 -2.79 11.72 17.78
CA ARG A 48 -1.34 11.50 17.66
C ARG A 48 -1.00 10.04 17.87
N PHE A 49 -0.19 9.50 16.97
CA PHE A 49 0.37 8.17 17.07
C PHE A 49 1.76 8.23 17.68
N ARG A 50 2.06 7.30 18.59
CA ARG A 50 3.40 7.11 19.14
C ARG A 50 3.84 5.69 18.85
N TYR A 51 5.03 5.55 18.28
CA TYR A 51 5.69 4.25 18.19
C TYR A 51 6.09 3.82 19.61
N ALA A 52 5.68 2.61 19.99
CA ALA A 52 6.12 1.96 21.21
C ALA A 52 7.03 0.81 20.81
N ASP A 53 8.27 0.82 21.30
CA ASP A 53 9.21 -0.29 21.13
C ASP A 53 8.91 -1.44 22.10
N ALA A 54 7.62 -1.73 22.28
CA ALA A 54 7.14 -2.86 23.06
C ALA A 54 6.88 -3.99 22.07
N GLY A 55 7.95 -4.70 21.70
CA GLY A 55 7.84 -5.93 20.91
C GLY A 55 7.06 -6.99 21.68
N GLY A 56 6.22 -7.77 20.99
CA GLY A 56 5.50 -8.87 21.64
C GLY A 56 4.29 -9.41 20.88
N ALA A 57 3.80 -8.71 19.86
CA ALA A 57 2.67 -9.20 19.07
C ALA A 57 3.10 -10.38 18.16
N VAL A 58 2.66 -11.59 18.48
CA VAL A 58 2.86 -12.79 17.66
C VAL A 58 1.64 -13.00 16.78
N TYR A 59 1.83 -12.86 15.46
CA TYR A 59 0.76 -13.07 14.48
C TYR A 59 0.88 -14.43 13.82
N ARG A 60 -0.19 -15.22 13.87
CA ARG A 60 -0.33 -16.39 13.02
C ARG A 60 -0.58 -15.93 11.59
N ARG A 61 0.31 -16.31 10.66
CA ARG A 61 0.07 -16.17 9.22
C ARG A 61 -0.60 -17.44 8.72
N PHE A 62 -1.79 -17.29 8.16
CA PHE A 62 -2.42 -18.35 7.39
C PHE A 62 -1.99 -18.23 5.94
N GLU A 63 -1.71 -19.35 5.29
CA GLU A 63 -1.24 -19.38 3.89
C GLU A 63 -2.32 -18.93 2.90
N THR A 64 -3.59 -19.30 3.17
CA THR A 64 -4.74 -18.93 2.33
C THR A 64 -5.98 -18.66 3.20
N GLY A 65 -7.00 -18.02 2.62
CA GLY A 65 -8.32 -17.86 3.26
C GLY A 65 -8.46 -16.67 4.22
N THR A 66 -7.46 -15.79 4.32
CA THR A 66 -7.59 -14.54 5.07
C THR A 66 -8.39 -13.49 4.30
N LEU A 67 -8.96 -12.50 5.00
CA LEU A 67 -9.69 -11.39 4.38
C LEU A 67 -8.87 -10.67 3.29
N SER A 68 -7.56 -10.53 3.50
CA SER A 68 -6.66 -9.86 2.57
C SER A 68 -6.23 -10.71 1.36
N THR A 69 -6.36 -12.04 1.44
CA THR A 69 -5.96 -12.96 0.36
C THR A 69 -7.15 -13.44 -0.47
N LYS A 70 -8.37 -13.44 0.10
CA LYS A 70 -9.59 -13.91 -0.59
C LYS A 70 -9.97 -13.07 -1.81
N ASN A 71 -9.83 -11.74 -1.72
CA ASN A 71 -10.11 -10.85 -2.85
C ASN A 71 -9.09 -9.69 -2.90
N PRO A 72 -7.89 -9.93 -3.47
CA PRO A 72 -6.84 -8.93 -3.56
C PRO A 72 -7.26 -7.68 -4.34
N ALA A 73 -8.13 -7.81 -5.36
CA ALA A 73 -8.65 -6.67 -6.11
C ALA A 73 -9.50 -5.75 -5.23
N LYS A 74 -10.37 -6.32 -4.39
CA LYS A 74 -11.17 -5.55 -3.41
C LYS A 74 -10.27 -4.84 -2.40
N VAL A 75 -9.20 -5.49 -1.94
CA VAL A 75 -8.21 -4.88 -1.04
C VAL A 75 -7.54 -3.67 -1.70
N ARG A 76 -7.12 -3.79 -2.97
CA ARG A 76 -6.55 -2.67 -3.72
C ARG A 76 -7.54 -1.52 -3.90
N LEU A 77 -8.80 -1.84 -4.22
CA LEU A 77 -9.85 -0.84 -4.35
C LEU A 77 -10.06 -0.05 -3.04
N GLU A 78 -10.24 -0.74 -1.92
CA GLU A 78 -10.44 -0.08 -0.62
C GLU A 78 -9.20 0.70 -0.18
N ARG A 79 -8.01 0.15 -0.42
CA ARG A 79 -6.75 0.86 -0.19
C ARG A 79 -6.67 2.16 -0.99
N ARG A 80 -7.02 2.16 -2.29
CA ARG A 80 -7.05 3.39 -3.12
C ARG A 80 -7.99 4.43 -2.55
N LYS A 81 -9.19 4.04 -2.10
CA LYS A 81 -10.14 4.97 -1.47
C LYS A 81 -9.53 5.65 -0.23
N ILE A 82 -8.85 4.89 0.62
CA ILE A 82 -8.18 5.41 1.82
C ILE A 82 -7.02 6.34 1.43
N GLU A 83 -6.17 5.95 0.48
CA GLU A 83 -5.05 6.77 0.00
C GLU A 83 -5.52 8.09 -0.64
N ASN A 84 -6.61 8.06 -1.41
CA ASN A 84 -7.20 9.27 -2.02
C ASN A 84 -7.76 10.21 -0.96
N ARG A 85 -8.54 9.70 0.02
CA ARG A 85 -9.04 10.51 1.14
C ARG A 85 -7.89 11.11 1.96
N LEU A 86 -6.80 10.37 2.16
CA LEU A 86 -5.60 10.88 2.83
C LEU A 86 -4.96 12.03 2.04
N GLN A 87 -4.79 11.87 0.73
CA GLN A 87 -4.23 12.91 -0.14
C GLN A 87 -5.10 14.17 -0.13
N GLU A 88 -6.41 14.02 -0.31
CA GLU A 88 -7.39 15.12 -0.28
C GLU A 88 -7.35 15.86 1.05
N HIS A 89 -7.35 15.14 2.18
CA HIS A 89 -7.27 15.75 3.49
C HIS A 89 -5.95 16.52 3.68
N LEU A 90 -4.81 15.91 3.35
CA LEU A 90 -3.51 16.58 3.44
C LEU A 90 -3.45 17.84 2.57
N ALA A 91 -4.04 17.81 1.38
CA ALA A 91 -4.15 18.99 0.53
C ALA A 91 -5.02 20.08 1.19
N SER A 92 -6.17 19.70 1.74
CA SER A 92 -7.12 20.64 2.35
C SER A 92 -6.56 21.42 3.54
N ILE A 93 -5.58 20.85 4.25
CA ILE A 93 -4.93 21.49 5.40
C ILE A 93 -3.51 22.02 5.07
N ASN A 94 -3.15 22.10 3.79
CA ASN A 94 -1.82 22.54 3.30
C ASN A 94 -0.63 21.73 3.85
N GLU A 95 -0.86 20.45 4.14
CA GLU A 95 0.13 19.52 4.70
C GLU A 95 0.55 18.43 3.69
N LEU A 96 0.13 18.55 2.43
CA LEU A 96 0.56 17.68 1.33
C LEU A 96 1.94 18.13 0.82
N THR A 97 2.97 17.85 1.61
CA THR A 97 4.35 18.16 1.22
C THR A 97 4.82 17.25 0.08
N PRO A 98 5.84 17.64 -0.71
CA PRO A 98 6.40 16.80 -1.78
C PRO A 98 6.82 15.41 -1.29
N TYR A 99 7.35 15.31 -0.08
CA TYR A 99 7.71 14.04 0.53
C TYR A 99 6.48 13.15 0.81
N ARG A 100 5.38 13.74 1.29
CA ARG A 100 4.13 13.00 1.56
C ARG A 100 3.45 12.57 0.26
N GLN A 101 3.45 13.44 -0.75
CA GLN A 101 2.99 13.08 -2.09
C GLN A 101 3.80 11.92 -2.67
N TRP A 102 5.13 11.98 -2.57
CA TRP A 102 6.01 10.89 -3.02
C TRP A 102 5.71 9.58 -2.27
N ALA A 103 5.44 9.63 -0.96
CA ALA A 103 5.09 8.44 -0.19
C ALA A 103 3.75 7.80 -0.64
N ILE A 104 2.74 8.63 -0.94
CA ILE A 104 1.47 8.18 -1.52
C ILE A 104 1.71 7.55 -2.90
N ASP A 105 2.51 8.20 -3.74
CA ASP A 105 2.84 7.69 -5.08
C ASP A 105 3.66 6.39 -5.04
N GLN A 106 4.55 6.24 -4.05
CA GLN A 106 5.24 4.98 -3.79
C GLN A 106 4.26 3.88 -3.37
N ALA A 107 3.25 4.22 -2.56
CA ALA A 107 2.21 3.28 -2.15
C ALA A 107 1.36 2.81 -3.34
N ARG A 108 0.98 3.74 -4.24
CA ARG A 108 0.33 3.44 -5.53
C ARG A 108 1.19 2.57 -6.43
N PHE A 109 2.48 2.88 -6.54
CA PHE A 109 3.42 2.07 -7.32
C PHE A 109 3.49 0.62 -6.79
N ASP A 110 3.63 0.42 -5.49
CA ASP A 110 3.67 -0.92 -4.88
C ASP A 110 2.39 -1.70 -5.18
N MET A 111 1.25 -1.01 -5.16
CA MET A 111 -0.05 -1.58 -5.49
C MET A 111 -0.16 -1.94 -6.97
N ALA A 112 0.26 -1.07 -7.89
CA ALA A 112 0.30 -1.34 -9.33
C ALA A 112 1.18 -2.55 -9.65
N ARG A 113 2.36 -2.65 -9.02
CA ARG A 113 3.26 -3.81 -9.13
C ARG A 113 2.57 -5.12 -8.73
N SER A 114 1.78 -5.08 -7.66
CA SER A 114 1.03 -6.25 -7.19
C SER A 114 -0.15 -6.64 -8.10
N ALA A 115 -0.74 -5.66 -8.79
CA ALA A 115 -1.86 -5.88 -9.69
C ALA A 115 -1.42 -6.47 -11.04
N TRP A 116 -0.21 -6.16 -11.51
CA TRP A 116 0.24 -6.47 -12.87
C TRP A 116 0.11 -7.95 -13.28
N SER A 117 0.39 -8.89 -12.38
CA SER A 117 0.30 -10.33 -12.69
C SER A 117 -1.15 -10.84 -12.83
N VAL A 118 -2.12 -10.09 -12.33
CA VAL A 118 -3.54 -10.46 -12.31
C VAL A 118 -4.33 -9.65 -13.34
N ASP A 119 -4.16 -8.33 -13.33
CA ASP A 119 -4.82 -7.41 -14.24
C ASP A 119 -3.87 -6.26 -14.64
N PRO A 120 -3.23 -6.35 -15.82
CA PRO A 120 -2.37 -5.29 -16.34
C PRO A 120 -3.09 -3.97 -16.59
N LYS A 121 -4.40 -3.99 -16.88
CA LYS A 121 -5.17 -2.75 -17.12
C LYS A 121 -5.38 -2.02 -15.79
N GLU A 122 -5.77 -2.75 -14.75
CA GLU A 122 -5.86 -2.20 -13.38
C GLU A 122 -4.50 -1.62 -12.95
N ALA A 123 -3.42 -2.37 -13.15
CA ALA A 123 -2.07 -1.94 -12.78
C ALA A 123 -1.66 -0.63 -13.46
N LEU A 124 -1.95 -0.46 -14.75
CA LEU A 124 -1.68 0.77 -15.49
C LEU A 124 -2.52 1.93 -14.96
N ALA A 125 -3.82 1.72 -14.73
CA ALA A 125 -4.70 2.75 -14.19
C ALA A 125 -4.24 3.24 -12.80
N ILE A 126 -3.74 2.34 -11.94
CA ILE A 126 -3.16 2.71 -10.64
C ILE A 126 -1.85 3.48 -10.81
N HIS A 127 -1.01 3.08 -11.76
CA HIS A 127 0.26 3.75 -12.02
C HIS A 127 0.06 5.18 -12.57
N GLU A 128 -0.98 5.40 -13.38
CA GLU A 128 -1.33 6.70 -13.95
C GLU A 128 -1.72 7.73 -12.87
N GLU A 129 -2.17 7.30 -11.69
CA GLU A 129 -2.44 8.18 -10.54
C GLU A 129 -1.17 8.78 -9.89
N ILE A 130 0.03 8.35 -10.29
CA ILE A 130 1.29 8.87 -9.75
C ILE A 130 1.59 10.24 -10.34
N VAL A 131 1.49 11.26 -9.50
CA VAL A 131 1.62 12.67 -9.89
C VAL A 131 3.01 13.25 -9.68
N SER A 132 3.83 12.71 -8.77
CA SER A 132 5.21 13.18 -8.54
C SER A 132 6.04 13.07 -9.81
N LYS A 133 6.68 14.18 -10.24
CA LYS A 133 7.60 14.18 -11.39
C LYS A 133 8.93 14.88 -11.02
N PRO A 134 10.09 14.25 -11.29
CA PRO A 134 10.27 12.85 -11.66
C PRO A 134 9.94 11.89 -10.49
N PHE A 135 9.32 10.74 -10.78
CA PHE A 135 9.08 9.67 -9.78
C PHE A 135 10.09 8.54 -9.93
N TYR A 136 10.75 8.20 -8.82
CA TYR A 136 11.70 7.09 -8.74
C TYR A 136 11.22 6.05 -7.74
N PRO A 137 10.80 4.86 -8.19
CA PRO A 137 10.31 3.84 -7.28
C PRO A 137 11.44 3.26 -6.41
N GLN A 138 11.12 2.94 -5.17
CA GLN A 138 12.01 2.37 -4.17
C GLN A 138 11.39 1.12 -3.51
N GLY A 139 12.13 0.51 -2.59
CA GLY A 139 11.65 -0.64 -1.82
C GLY A 139 11.72 -1.99 -2.53
N ALA A 140 11.20 -3.02 -1.86
CA ALA A 140 11.27 -4.40 -2.33
C ALA A 140 10.52 -4.63 -3.65
N ALA A 141 9.48 -3.83 -3.93
CA ALA A 141 8.75 -3.88 -5.19
C ALA A 141 9.58 -3.39 -6.39
N ALA A 142 10.65 -2.62 -6.16
CA ALA A 142 11.53 -2.06 -7.19
C ALA A 142 13.03 -2.37 -6.92
N PRO A 143 13.48 -3.62 -7.14
CA PRO A 143 14.89 -3.97 -7.04
C PRO A 143 15.75 -3.24 -8.09
N ARG A 144 17.08 -3.25 -7.92
CA ARG A 144 18.03 -2.48 -8.77
C ARG A 144 17.77 -2.62 -10.27
N GLY A 145 17.66 -3.86 -10.78
CA GLY A 145 17.39 -4.10 -12.19
C GLY A 145 16.03 -3.58 -12.67
N TYR A 146 15.00 -3.65 -11.81
CA TYR A 146 13.69 -3.08 -12.12
C TYR A 146 13.76 -1.56 -12.23
N ARG A 147 14.47 -0.89 -11.31
CA ARG A 147 14.64 0.57 -11.35
C ARG A 147 15.35 1.05 -12.61
N PHE A 148 16.33 0.29 -13.08
CA PHE A 148 17.01 0.58 -14.34
C PHE A 148 16.04 0.48 -15.53
N ALA A 149 15.32 -0.64 -15.65
CA ALA A 149 14.29 -0.80 -16.69
C ALA A 149 13.21 0.31 -16.63
N TYR A 150 12.75 0.65 -15.43
CA TYR A 150 11.76 1.70 -15.21
C TYR A 150 12.26 3.07 -15.70
N ARG A 151 13.54 3.39 -15.47
CA ARG A 151 14.15 4.64 -15.96
C ARG A 151 14.26 4.69 -17.49
N LEU A 152 14.47 3.54 -18.13
CA LEU A 152 14.63 3.47 -19.59
C LEU A 152 13.30 3.54 -20.35
N GLY A 153 12.26 2.86 -19.87
CA GLY A 153 11.01 2.68 -20.63
C GLY A 153 9.73 2.82 -19.82
N GLY A 154 9.82 3.34 -18.58
CA GLY A 154 8.67 3.50 -17.69
C GLY A 154 8.12 2.17 -17.15
N PHE A 155 6.93 2.25 -16.56
CA PHE A 155 6.31 1.15 -15.82
C PHE A 155 6.03 -0.08 -16.70
N ARG A 156 5.35 0.10 -17.83
CA ARG A 156 4.96 -0.99 -18.73
C ARG A 156 6.16 -1.78 -19.25
N PHE A 157 7.25 -1.10 -19.60
CA PHE A 157 8.48 -1.75 -20.06
C PHE A 157 9.14 -2.55 -18.94
N ALA A 158 9.28 -1.95 -17.75
CA ALA A 158 9.86 -2.61 -16.59
C ALA A 158 9.09 -3.87 -16.19
N GLU A 159 7.76 -3.81 -16.24
CA GLU A 159 6.90 -4.96 -15.94
C GLU A 159 7.05 -6.11 -16.94
N ARG A 160 7.12 -5.80 -18.24
CA ARG A 160 7.33 -6.81 -19.28
C ARG A 160 8.66 -7.54 -19.09
N LEU A 161 9.75 -6.80 -18.85
CA LEU A 161 11.05 -7.40 -18.54
C LEU A 161 11.01 -8.25 -17.27
N ALA A 162 10.36 -7.74 -16.21
CA ALA A 162 10.21 -8.49 -14.97
C ALA A 162 9.39 -9.78 -15.16
N ALA A 163 8.37 -9.76 -16.01
CA ALA A 163 7.55 -10.94 -16.33
C ALA A 163 8.34 -12.00 -17.10
N LEU A 164 9.17 -11.60 -18.06
CA LEU A 164 10.06 -12.52 -18.78
C LEU A 164 11.05 -13.19 -17.82
N ARG A 165 11.65 -12.41 -16.91
CA ARG A 165 12.56 -12.96 -15.90
C ARG A 165 11.87 -13.97 -14.98
N ARG A 166 10.62 -13.70 -14.55
CA ARG A 166 9.85 -14.62 -13.71
C ARG A 166 9.59 -15.95 -14.40
N LYS A 167 9.30 -15.95 -15.71
CA LYS A 167 9.11 -17.17 -16.51
C LYS A 167 10.39 -18.00 -16.60
N ASN A 168 11.54 -17.36 -16.77
CA ASN A 168 12.83 -18.04 -16.90
C ASN A 168 13.43 -18.52 -15.57
N SER A 169 12.82 -18.19 -14.44
CA SER A 169 13.26 -18.63 -13.10
C SER A 169 12.31 -19.65 -12.47
N ALA A 170 11.26 -20.08 -13.17
CA ALA A 170 10.44 -21.20 -12.72
C ALA A 170 11.25 -22.50 -12.87
N PRO A 171 11.33 -23.36 -11.84
CA PRO A 171 12.00 -24.64 -11.95
C PRO A 171 11.31 -25.47 -13.03
N THR A 172 12.08 -26.00 -13.96
CA THR A 172 11.65 -27.02 -14.90
C THR A 172 11.25 -28.26 -14.09
N GLU A 173 9.99 -28.70 -14.21
CA GLU A 173 9.60 -30.07 -13.84
C GLU A 173 10.34 -31.05 -14.76
N SER A 174 11.58 -31.39 -14.39
CA SER A 174 12.29 -32.55 -14.90
C SER A 174 13.15 -33.08 -13.75
N ASP A 175 12.52 -33.84 -12.86
CA ASP A 175 13.11 -34.87 -12.01
C ASP A 175 11.95 -35.50 -11.21
N ALA A 176 11.17 -36.33 -11.90
CA ALA A 176 10.24 -37.32 -11.34
C ALA A 176 10.49 -38.65 -12.04
#